data_AF-R0E1T3-F1
#
_entry.id   AF-R0E1T3-F1
#
_cell.length_a   1.000
_cell.length_b   1.000
_cell.length_c   1.000
_cell.angle_alpha   90.00
_cell.angle_beta   90.00
_cell.angle_gamma   90.00
#
_symmetry.space_group_name_H-M   'P 1'
#
loop_
_entity.id
_entity.type
_entity.pdbx_description
1 polymer ?
#
loop_
_entity_poly.entity_id
_entity_poly.type
_entity_poly.pdbx_seq_one_letter_code
_entity_poly.pdbx_strand_id
1 'polypeptide(L)' 'MNDAEALAVGTEAVEEALNRNGDNKVLAAEDLKNQASADGRLKEALKRVGVLELQSEQAVKH' A
#
# COMPACT_ATOMS: atom_id res chain seq x y z
N MET A 1 5.49 7.60 -11.74
CA MET A 1 5.79 6.65 -10.67
C MET A 1 6.31 5.36 -11.31
N ASN A 2 7.43 4.84 -10.84
CA ASN A 2 7.95 3.51 -11.15
C ASN A 2 7.66 2.55 -9.97
N ASP A 3 8.07 1.29 -10.07
CA ASP A 3 7.71 0.26 -9.10
C ASP A 3 8.42 0.47 -7.75
N ALA A 4 9.67 0.94 -7.74
CA ALA A 4 10.40 1.27 -6.52
C ALA A 4 9.79 2.48 -5.79
N GLU A 5 9.35 3.49 -6.53
CA GLU A 5 8.64 4.64 -5.98
C GLU A 5 7.27 4.25 -5.42
N ALA A 6 6.54 3.35 -6.11
CA ALA A 6 5.25 2.85 -5.63
C ALA A 6 5.39 2.06 -4.33
N LEU A 7 6.42 1.21 -4.25
CA LEU A 7 6.73 0.44 -3.06
C LEU A 7 7.08 1.36 -1.88
N ALA A 8 7.98 2.33 -2.09
CA ALA A 8 8.37 3.28 -1.05
C ALA A 8 7.16 4.07 -0.50
N VAL A 9 6.34 4.65 -1.39
CA VAL A 9 5.15 5.43 -0.99
C VAL A 9 4.11 4.54 -0.30
N GLY A 10 3.90 3.32 -0.79
CA GLY A 10 2.95 2.37 -0.20
C GLY A 10 3.38 1.92 1.19
N THR A 11 4.66 1.58 1.37
CA THR A 11 5.22 1.15 2.66
C THR A 11 5.17 2.27 3.70
N GLU A 12 5.59 3.49 3.34
CA GLU A 12 5.55 4.65 4.23
C GLU A 12 4.13 4.92 4.73
N ALA A 13 3.14 4.92 3.84
CA ALA A 13 1.74 5.16 4.21
C ALA A 13 1.16 4.07 5.13
N VAL A 14 1.57 2.81 4.94
CA VAL A 14 1.18 1.70 5.82
C VAL A 14 1.80 1.86 7.21
N GLU A 15 3.09 2.18 7.29
CA GLU A 15 3.79 2.41 8.55
C GLU A 15 3.19 3.59 9.32
N GLU A 16 2.89 4.69 8.64
CA GLU A 16 2.21 5.83 9.26
C GLU A 16 0.81 5.48 9.79
N ALA A 17 0.03 4.72 9.02
CA ALA A 17 -1.31 4.31 9.44
C ALA A 17 -1.25 3.37 10.66
N LEU A 18 -0.26 2.47 10.73
CA LEU A 18 -0.03 1.59 11.88
C LEU A 18 0.44 2.39 13.11
N ASN A 19 1.36 3.34 12.92
CA ASN A 19 1.84 4.21 13.99
C ASN A 19 0.72 5.06 14.59
N ARG A 20 -0.18 5.59 13.76
CA ARG A 20 -1.35 6.39 14.21
C ARG A 20 -2.38 5.56 14.98
N ASN A 21 -2.57 4.29 14.58
CA ASN A 21 -3.64 3.43 15.11
C ASN A 21 -3.16 2.40 16.13
N GLY A 22 -1.88 2.44 16.55
CA GLY A 22 -1.33 1.59 17.61
C GLY A 22 -1.44 0.10 17.29
N ASP A 23 -0.90 -0.32 16.14
CA ASP A 23 -0.90 -1.70 15.63
C ASP A 23 -2.28 -2.32 15.35
N ASN A 24 -3.38 -1.57 15.53
CA ASN A 24 -4.70 -2.02 15.11
C ASN A 24 -4.79 -2.03 13.58
N LYS A 25 -4.53 -3.21 13.00
CA LYS A 25 -4.49 -3.41 11.54
C LYS A 25 -5.81 -3.08 10.84
N VAL A 26 -6.96 -3.23 11.52
CA VAL A 26 -8.26 -2.89 10.94
C VAL A 26 -8.40 -1.38 10.80
N LEU A 27 -8.12 -0.64 11.88
CA LEU A 27 -8.17 0.83 11.85
C LEU A 27 -7.09 1.42 10.93
N ALA A 28 -5.89 0.83 10.89
CA ALA A 28 -4.84 1.24 9.97
C ALA A 28 -5.24 1.02 8.49
N ALA A 29 -5.93 -0.07 8.17
CA ALA A 29 -6.43 -0.31 6.81
C ALA A 29 -7.53 0.68 6.41
N GLU A 30 -8.44 1.02 7.34
CA GLU A 30 -9.46 2.05 7.10
C GLU A 30 -8.84 3.44 6.93
N ASP A 31 -7.86 3.79 7.76
CA ASP A 31 -7.10 5.03 7.65
C ASP A 31 -6.36 5.11 6.31
N LEU A 32 -5.63 4.05 5.93
CA LEU A 32 -4.94 3.98 4.64
C LEU A 32 -5.90 4.12 3.45
N LYS A 33 -7.10 3.53 3.53
CA LYS A 33 -8.14 3.68 2.52
C LYS A 33 -8.66 5.12 2.42
N ASN A 34 -8.81 5.81 3.56
CA ASN A 34 -9.20 7.22 3.59
C ASN A 34 -8.09 8.09 2.99
N GLN A 35 -6.83 7.85 3.35
CA GLN A 35 -5.67 8.54 2.80
C GLN A 35 -5.59 8.35 1.27
N ALA A 36 -5.72 7.13 0.77
CA ALA A 36 -5.71 6.84 -0.67
C ALA A 36 -6.93 7.42 -1.42
N SER A 37 -8.04 7.67 -0.72
CA SER A 37 -9.19 8.35 -1.33
C SER A 37 -8.95 9.85 -1.50
N ALA A 38 -8.13 10.45 -0.61
CA ALA A 38 -7.77 11.85 -0.65
C ALA A 38 -6.49 12.13 -1.48
N ASP A 39 -5.60 11.15 -1.61
CA ASP A 39 -4.35 11.26 -2.37
C ASP A 39 -4.31 10.29 -3.56
N GLY A 40 -4.46 10.86 -4.76
CA GLY A 40 -4.39 10.10 -6.02
C GLY A 40 -3.02 9.46 -6.29
N ARG A 41 -1.93 10.01 -5.75
CA ARG A 41 -0.59 9.44 -5.87
C ARG A 41 -0.47 8.18 -5.01
N LEU A 42 -0.95 8.22 -3.76
CA LEU A 42 -1.00 7.05 -2.89
C LEU A 42 -1.92 5.96 -3.45
N LYS A 43 -3.08 6.34 -4.00
CA LYS A 43 -3.98 5.39 -4.67
C LYS A 43 -3.29 4.62 -5.80
N GLU A 44 -2.55 5.33 -6.64
CA GLU A 44 -1.82 4.71 -7.75
C GLU A 44 -0.65 3.84 -7.25
N ALA A 45 0.04 4.26 -6.18
CA ALA A 45 1.08 3.47 -5.53
C ALA A 45 0.53 2.13 -5.03
N LEU A 46 -0.54 2.14 -4.24
CA LEU A 46 -1.15 0.93 -3.68
C LEU A 46 -1.68 -0.02 -4.77
N LYS A 47 -2.29 0.52 -5.82
CA LYS A 47 -2.76 -0.29 -6.96
C LYS A 47 -1.59 -1.01 -7.63
N ARG A 48 -0.47 -0.32 -7.82
CA ARG A 48 0.70 -0.86 -8.50
C ARG A 48 1.44 -1.90 -7.64
N VAL A 49 1.58 -1.65 -6.34
CA VAL A 49 2.09 -2.65 -5.38
C VAL A 49 1.23 -3.91 -5.39
N GLY A 50 -0.09 -3.77 -5.35
CA GLY A 50 -1.00 -4.94 -5.43
C GLY A 50 -0.86 -5.76 -6.72
N VAL A 51 -0.57 -5.12 -7.85
CA VAL A 51 -0.28 -5.82 -9.12
C VAL A 51 1.05 -6.58 -9.06
N LEU A 52 2.09 -6.01 -8.46
CA LEU A 52 3.41 -6.64 -8.30
C LEU A 52 3.35 -7.89 -7.41
N GLU A 53 2.58 -7.83 -6.32
CA GLU A 53 2.36 -8.99 -5.44
C GLU A 53 1.67 -10.14 -6.21
N LEU A 54 0.60 -9.84 -6.94
CA LEU A 54 -0.11 -10.84 -7.76
C LEU A 54 0.78 -11.48 -8.83
N GLN A 55 1.65 -10.70 -9.46
CA GLN A 55 2.61 -11.20 -10.45
C GLN A 55 3.67 -12.09 -9.80
N SER A 56 4.15 -11.71 -8.61
CA SER A 56 5.12 -12.49 -7.84
C SER A 56 4.52 -13.83 -7.38
N GLU A 57 3.27 -13.83 -6.90
CA GLU A 57 2.56 -15.06 -6.53
C GLU A 57 2.34 -16.01 -7.72
N GLN A 58 2.13 -15.47 -8.92
CA GLN A 58 2.03 -16.27 -10.14
C GLN A 58 3.38 -16.81 -10.60
N ALA A 59 4.46 -16.04 -10.45
CA ALA A 59 5.81 -16.44 -10.83
C ALA A 59 6.38 -17.58 -9.97
N VAL A 60 5.98 -17.69 -8.70
CA VAL A 60 6.43 -18.74 -7.77
C VAL A 60 5.68 -20.07 -7.95
N LYS A 61 4.52 -20.06 -8.61
CA LYS A 61 3.69 -21.26 -8.86
C LYS A 61 4.10 -22.06 -10.11
N HIS A 62 5.14 -21.61 -10.82
CA HIS A 62 5.70 -22.24 -12.03
C HIS A 62 7.17 -22.60 -11.81
#